data_AF-A0A972GKG6-F1
#
_entry.id   AF-A0A972GKG6-F1
#
_cell.length_a   1.000
_cell.length_b   1.000
_cell.length_c   1.000
_cell.angle_alpha   90.00
_cell.angle_beta   90.00
_cell.angle_gamma   90.00
#
_symmetry.space_group_name_H-M   'P 1'
#
loop_
_entity.id
_entity.type
_entity.pdbx_description
1 polymer ?
#
loop_
_entity_poly.entity_id
_entity_poly.type
_entity_poly.pdbx_seq_one_letter_code
_entity_poly.pdbx_strand_id
1 'polypeptide(L)'
;MTQFSLTGRIVRIHDLAPVDYIHVQLHGPAELLAQFPNVQTVEQSFTWNRILTSFAGHRWECWEAHIQHKVQGMTWEQFRDDALRYNPQLNDDDRLFQAHKSYFMPQNDLTPRAYVETMADDGAYYFILDTKPTIYELRVENDGYERFVLPIAINSDTTQPITLIPKPTYNPTPEGPRIPSNVRSARPDYATLSPPTRRLIHMALGMLGDDAQVFDILPPELRRLCYGERFLDDPNHFHHKDFVCADLISIALKGAQLTMEWPSEANPHMADYYHPDRGNNYLIEIHNPHDWRPGDILVYGHGAPNSRAGHVNLYVGLFTGTDHSGKIYRLNDNVEVVEASIDFMSNSREIGTSIIGETLQRCLQGKRGYSWVRHVRLRELATA
;
A
#
# COMPACT_ATOMS: atom_id res chain seq x y z
N MET A 1 -18.00 38.51 -25.21
CA MET A 1 -18.80 37.82 -24.19
C MET A 1 -17.85 37.33 -23.12
N THR A 2 -18.14 37.55 -21.85
CA THR A 2 -17.25 37.18 -20.73
C THR A 2 -17.38 35.69 -20.48
N GLN A 3 -16.38 34.89 -20.87
CA GLN A 3 -16.30 33.47 -20.53
C GLN A 3 -16.20 33.28 -19.02
N PHE A 4 -16.73 32.17 -18.49
CA PHE A 4 -16.44 31.80 -17.11
C PHE A 4 -15.12 31.05 -17.04
N SER A 5 -14.50 31.05 -15.86
CA SER A 5 -13.30 30.25 -15.60
C SER A 5 -13.44 29.47 -14.30
N LEU A 6 -12.79 28.31 -14.26
CA LEU A 6 -12.55 27.57 -13.02
C LEU A 6 -11.05 27.47 -12.81
N THR A 7 -10.56 28.00 -11.70
CA THR A 7 -9.15 27.92 -11.29
C THR A 7 -9.03 27.27 -9.92
N GLY A 8 -7.84 26.79 -9.58
CA GLY A 8 -7.61 26.27 -8.24
C GLY A 8 -6.18 25.82 -8.02
N ARG A 9 -5.89 25.42 -6.78
CA ARG A 9 -4.65 24.73 -6.42
C ARG A 9 -4.95 23.37 -5.82
N ILE A 10 -4.15 22.38 -6.19
CA ILE A 10 -4.15 21.02 -5.64
C ILE A 10 -3.01 20.93 -4.64
N VAL A 11 -3.35 20.55 -3.41
CA VAL A 11 -2.38 20.40 -2.32
C VAL A 11 -2.57 19.08 -1.60
N ARG A 12 -1.52 18.56 -0.98
CA ARG A 12 -1.64 17.41 -0.08
C ARG A 12 -2.21 17.85 1.26
N ILE A 13 -3.07 17.03 1.85
CA ILE A 13 -3.75 17.37 3.12
C ILE A 13 -2.80 17.59 4.30
N HIS A 14 -1.62 16.96 4.30
CA HIS A 14 -0.74 16.93 5.47
C HIS A 14 0.25 18.09 5.55
N ASP A 15 0.78 18.55 4.42
CA ASP A 15 1.81 19.59 4.36
C ASP A 15 1.41 20.80 3.50
N LEU A 16 0.23 20.74 2.86
CA LEU A 16 -0.27 21.73 1.91
C LEU A 16 0.68 22.02 0.74
N ALA A 17 1.65 21.13 0.50
CA ALA A 17 2.55 21.27 -0.62
C ALA A 17 1.79 21.01 -1.93
N PRO A 18 2.16 21.72 -3.01
CA PRO A 18 1.53 21.53 -4.31
C PRO A 18 1.69 20.09 -4.79
N VAL A 19 0.69 19.63 -5.54
CA VAL A 19 0.72 18.33 -6.22
C VAL A 19 0.74 18.57 -7.72
N ASP A 20 1.88 18.29 -8.33
CA ASP A 20 2.15 18.57 -9.74
C ASP A 20 1.88 17.36 -10.63
N TYR A 21 1.69 17.63 -11.93
CA TYR A 21 1.57 16.61 -12.97
C TYR A 21 0.42 15.61 -12.75
N ILE A 22 -0.64 16.06 -12.05
CA ILE A 22 -1.87 15.30 -11.90
C ILE A 22 -2.94 15.87 -12.83
N HIS A 23 -3.67 14.96 -13.47
CA HIS A 23 -4.83 15.29 -14.29
C HIS A 23 -6.01 15.68 -13.40
N VAL A 24 -6.53 16.87 -13.64
CA VAL A 24 -7.81 17.34 -13.11
C VAL A 24 -8.84 17.20 -14.21
N GLN A 25 -9.95 16.54 -13.91
CA GLN A 25 -11.02 16.33 -14.86
C GLN A 25 -12.25 17.12 -14.43
N LEU A 26 -12.87 17.83 -15.37
CA LEU A 26 -14.14 18.50 -15.18
C LEU A 26 -15.23 17.75 -15.96
N HIS A 27 -16.08 17.03 -15.23
CA HIS A 27 -17.16 16.22 -15.78
C HIS A 27 -18.47 17.02 -15.83
N GLY A 28 -19.19 16.97 -16.95
CA GLY A 28 -20.45 17.71 -17.11
C GLY A 28 -21.30 17.23 -18.29
N PRO A 29 -22.38 17.95 -18.63
CA PRO A 29 -23.20 17.65 -19.81
C PRO A 29 -22.36 17.71 -21.08
N ALA A 30 -22.43 16.67 -21.91
CA ALA A 30 -21.60 16.56 -23.10
C ALA A 30 -21.82 17.72 -24.07
N GLU A 31 -23.06 18.20 -24.21
CA GLU A 31 -23.40 19.34 -25.07
C GLU A 31 -22.67 20.64 -24.69
N LEU A 32 -22.37 20.84 -23.40
CA LEU A 32 -21.70 22.04 -22.90
C LEU A 32 -20.18 21.93 -22.99
N LEU A 33 -19.66 20.71 -22.97
CA LEU A 33 -18.24 20.43 -23.09
C LEU A 33 -17.79 20.15 -24.53
N ALA A 34 -18.72 19.89 -25.46
CA ALA A 34 -18.43 19.53 -26.86
C ALA A 34 -17.60 20.56 -27.63
N GLN A 35 -17.58 21.81 -27.16
CA GLN A 35 -16.79 22.89 -27.76
C GLN A 35 -15.30 22.86 -27.41
N PHE A 36 -14.88 22.04 -26.44
CA PHE A 36 -13.48 21.98 -26.03
C PHE A 36 -12.69 20.98 -26.90
N PRO A 37 -11.45 21.32 -27.30
CA PRO A 37 -10.67 20.51 -28.24
C PRO A 37 -10.24 19.13 -27.69
N ASN A 38 -10.26 18.95 -26.38
CA ASN A 38 -9.88 17.73 -25.67
C ASN A 38 -11.04 17.07 -24.92
N VAL A 39 -12.28 17.35 -25.33
CA VAL A 39 -13.46 16.72 -24.74
C VAL A 39 -13.43 15.21 -24.99
N GLN A 40 -13.63 14.45 -23.92
CA GLN A 40 -13.79 13.01 -23.98
C GLN A 40 -15.22 12.66 -23.55
N THR A 41 -15.96 11.99 -24.42
CA THR A 41 -17.28 11.47 -24.07
C THR A 41 -17.12 10.38 -23.03
N VAL A 42 -17.87 10.49 -21.93
CA VAL A 42 -17.97 9.42 -20.95
C VAL A 42 -19.04 8.48 -21.47
N GLU A 43 -18.64 7.32 -21.95
CA GLU A 43 -19.60 6.26 -22.23
C GLU A 43 -20.22 5.83 -20.89
N GLN A 44 -21.53 6.08 -20.75
CA GLN A 44 -22.37 5.62 -19.66
C GLN A 44 -21.92 6.12 -18.27
N SER A 45 -22.62 7.15 -17.80
CA SER A 45 -22.51 7.57 -16.40
C SER A 45 -23.62 6.93 -15.57
N PHE A 46 -23.45 6.89 -14.25
CA PHE A 46 -24.50 6.51 -13.32
C PHE A 46 -24.60 7.52 -12.18
N THR A 47 -25.79 7.64 -11.60
CA THR A 47 -26.10 8.55 -10.49
C THR A 47 -26.65 7.78 -9.30
N TRP A 48 -26.34 8.22 -8.08
CA TRP A 48 -26.78 7.62 -6.81
C TRP A 48 -28.07 8.28 -6.29
N ASN A 49 -29.12 8.31 -7.11
CA ASN A 49 -30.39 8.96 -6.79
C ASN A 49 -31.59 8.00 -6.80
N ARG A 50 -31.42 6.74 -7.22
CA ARG A 50 -32.47 5.72 -7.13
C ARG A 50 -32.65 5.31 -5.67
N ILE A 51 -33.87 5.30 -5.16
CA ILE A 51 -34.14 4.84 -3.79
C ILE A 51 -34.51 3.35 -3.83
N LEU A 52 -33.84 2.54 -3.01
CA LEU A 52 -34.18 1.16 -2.72
C LEU A 52 -34.79 1.06 -1.32
N THR A 53 -35.93 0.39 -1.21
CA THR A 53 -36.65 0.10 0.04
C THR A 53 -36.96 -1.39 0.12
N SER A 54 -37.31 -1.90 1.31
CA SER A 54 -37.75 -3.29 1.51
C SER A 54 -36.70 -4.35 1.19
N PHE A 55 -35.43 -3.97 0.99
CA PHE A 55 -34.32 -4.89 0.77
C PHE A 55 -33.58 -5.16 2.08
N ALA A 56 -33.31 -6.43 2.38
CA ALA A 56 -32.44 -6.83 3.49
C ALA A 56 -31.37 -7.79 2.98
N GLY A 57 -30.15 -7.66 3.49
CA GLY A 57 -29.03 -8.49 3.07
C GLY A 57 -27.71 -7.76 3.14
N HIS A 58 -26.63 -8.42 2.74
CA HIS A 58 -25.31 -7.80 2.66
C HIS A 58 -25.08 -7.09 1.32
N ARG A 59 -24.00 -6.32 1.22
CA ARG A 59 -23.64 -5.58 0.00
C ARG A 59 -23.51 -6.46 -1.23
N TRP A 60 -22.98 -7.67 -1.11
CA TRP A 60 -22.88 -8.59 -2.24
C TRP A 60 -24.26 -9.04 -2.78
N GLU A 61 -25.21 -9.42 -1.92
CA GLU A 61 -26.59 -9.72 -2.33
C GLU A 61 -27.26 -8.50 -2.99
N CYS A 62 -27.04 -7.30 -2.45
CA CYS A 62 -27.56 -6.07 -3.07
C CYS A 62 -26.95 -5.82 -4.46
N TRP A 63 -25.65 -6.08 -4.60
CA TRP A 63 -24.94 -6.00 -5.87
C TRP A 63 -25.56 -6.93 -6.91
N GLU A 64 -25.66 -8.22 -6.60
CA GLU A 64 -26.26 -9.23 -7.49
C GLU A 64 -27.71 -8.88 -7.85
N ALA A 65 -28.51 -8.49 -6.84
CA ALA A 65 -29.93 -8.26 -7.03
C ALA A 65 -30.25 -6.94 -7.77
N HIS A 66 -29.48 -5.87 -7.54
CA HIS A 66 -29.89 -4.52 -7.95
C HIS A 66 -28.91 -3.79 -8.85
N ILE A 67 -27.66 -4.24 -8.97
CA ILE A 67 -26.59 -3.47 -9.62
C ILE A 67 -25.94 -4.25 -10.76
N GLN A 68 -25.53 -5.49 -10.51
CA GLN A 68 -24.85 -6.34 -11.48
C GLN A 68 -25.69 -6.46 -12.74
N HIS A 69 -25.07 -6.15 -13.89
CA HIS A 69 -25.71 -6.11 -15.21
C HIS A 69 -26.83 -5.07 -15.39
N LYS A 70 -27.20 -4.30 -14.35
CA LYS A 70 -28.24 -3.25 -14.39
C LYS A 70 -27.65 -1.86 -14.45
N VAL A 71 -26.50 -1.64 -13.81
CA VAL A 71 -25.74 -0.39 -13.87
C VAL A 71 -24.49 -0.64 -14.70
N GLN A 72 -24.42 -0.03 -15.88
CA GLN A 72 -23.32 -0.25 -16.81
C GLN A 72 -22.06 0.46 -16.33
N GLY A 73 -20.90 -0.16 -16.54
CA GLY A 73 -19.58 0.40 -16.18
C GLY A 73 -19.24 0.41 -14.69
N MET A 74 -20.17 0.08 -13.79
CA MET A 74 -19.88 -0.05 -12.36
C MET A 74 -19.24 -1.40 -12.06
N THR A 75 -18.17 -1.44 -11.26
CA THR A 75 -17.58 -2.68 -10.73
C THR A 75 -18.05 -2.98 -9.31
N TRP A 76 -17.78 -4.21 -8.84
CA TRP A 76 -18.10 -4.59 -7.47
C TRP A 76 -17.31 -3.76 -6.46
N GLU A 77 -16.01 -3.55 -6.68
CA GLU A 77 -15.13 -2.79 -5.78
C GLU A 77 -15.65 -1.36 -5.64
N GLN A 78 -16.01 -0.74 -6.78
CA GLN A 78 -16.58 0.58 -6.79
C GLN A 78 -17.92 0.63 -6.03
N PHE A 79 -18.84 -0.30 -6.31
CA PHE A 79 -20.12 -0.35 -5.59
C PHE A 79 -19.93 -0.58 -4.09
N ARG A 80 -19.05 -1.50 -3.70
CA ARG A 80 -18.77 -1.84 -2.30
C ARG A 80 -18.38 -0.60 -1.50
N ASP A 81 -17.52 0.24 -2.07
CA ASP A 81 -16.96 1.41 -1.40
C ASP A 81 -17.94 2.61 -1.50
N ASP A 82 -18.49 2.86 -2.68
CA ASP A 82 -19.44 3.95 -2.91
C ASP A 82 -20.76 3.73 -2.13
N ALA A 83 -21.20 2.48 -1.92
CA ALA A 83 -22.40 2.19 -1.13
C ALA A 83 -22.30 2.73 0.30
N LEU A 84 -21.13 2.65 0.94
CA LEU A 84 -20.91 3.21 2.28
C LEU A 84 -20.84 4.74 2.24
N ARG A 85 -20.31 5.32 1.16
CA ARG A 85 -20.23 6.78 0.99
C ARG A 85 -21.62 7.40 0.85
N TYR A 86 -22.48 6.84 0.01
CA TYR A 86 -23.82 7.36 -0.25
C TYR A 86 -24.86 6.92 0.78
N ASN A 87 -24.57 5.87 1.55
CA ASN A 87 -25.43 5.36 2.61
C ASN A 87 -24.65 5.24 3.94
N PRO A 88 -24.26 6.37 4.56
CA PRO A 88 -23.44 6.35 5.77
C PRO A 88 -24.08 5.58 6.93
N GLN A 89 -25.42 5.46 6.95
CA GLN A 89 -26.16 4.66 7.93
C GLN A 89 -25.83 3.16 7.89
N LEU A 90 -25.25 2.65 6.79
CA LEU A 90 -24.77 1.27 6.73
C LEU A 90 -23.64 1.02 7.74
N ASN A 91 -22.89 2.04 8.15
CA ASN A 91 -21.84 1.86 9.16
C ASN A 91 -22.42 1.51 10.54
N ASP A 92 -23.60 2.05 10.86
CA ASP A 92 -24.29 1.77 12.12
C ASP A 92 -25.07 0.44 12.08
N ASP A 93 -25.37 -0.06 10.88
CA ASP A 93 -26.15 -1.27 10.63
C ASP A 93 -25.28 -2.51 10.38
N ASP A 94 -24.08 -2.58 10.93
CA ASP A 94 -23.10 -3.67 10.70
C ASP A 94 -22.81 -3.92 9.21
N ARG A 95 -22.96 -2.88 8.37
CA ARG A 95 -22.84 -2.93 6.90
C ARG A 95 -23.88 -3.84 6.21
N LEU A 96 -25.03 -4.02 6.84
CA LEU A 96 -26.18 -4.75 6.32
C LEU A 96 -27.30 -3.80 5.90
N PHE A 97 -27.95 -4.12 4.79
CA PHE A 97 -29.20 -3.50 4.40
C PHE A 97 -30.34 -4.04 5.27
N GLN A 98 -31.21 -3.14 5.72
CA GLN A 98 -32.36 -3.44 6.56
C GLN A 98 -33.65 -3.18 5.78
N ALA A 99 -34.58 -4.15 5.77
CA ALA A 99 -35.80 -4.05 4.97
C ALA A 99 -36.64 -2.78 5.26
N HIS A 100 -36.64 -2.32 6.50
CA HIS A 100 -37.43 -1.16 6.92
C HIS A 100 -36.74 0.20 6.66
N LYS A 101 -35.56 0.22 6.04
CA LYS A 101 -34.80 1.44 5.71
C LYS A 101 -34.78 1.70 4.21
N SER A 102 -34.39 2.94 3.86
CA SER A 102 -34.21 3.39 2.48
C SER A 102 -32.73 3.62 2.21
N TYR A 103 -32.30 3.25 1.00
CA TYR A 103 -30.91 3.37 0.57
C TYR A 103 -30.84 3.97 -0.83
N PHE A 104 -29.86 4.85 -1.05
CA PHE A 104 -29.50 5.32 -2.38
C PHE A 104 -28.75 4.23 -3.12
N MET A 105 -29.21 3.99 -4.35
CA MET A 105 -28.65 3.04 -5.29
C MET A 105 -28.21 3.76 -6.55
N PRO A 106 -27.17 3.26 -7.21
CA PRO A 106 -26.80 3.74 -8.52
C PRO A 106 -27.85 3.30 -9.55
N GLN A 107 -28.02 4.14 -10.56
CA GLN A 107 -28.76 3.86 -11.79
C GLN A 107 -28.08 4.53 -12.97
N ASN A 108 -28.21 3.96 -14.17
CA ASN A 108 -27.67 4.56 -15.39
C ASN A 108 -28.24 5.96 -15.59
N ASP A 109 -27.36 6.92 -15.81
CA ASP A 109 -27.70 8.27 -16.22
C ASP A 109 -27.59 8.33 -17.74
N LEU A 110 -28.77 8.42 -18.38
CA LEU A 110 -28.90 8.50 -19.83
C LEU A 110 -28.51 9.87 -20.37
N THR A 111 -28.27 10.85 -19.51
CA THR A 111 -27.76 12.15 -19.92
C THR A 111 -26.35 11.97 -20.48
N PRO A 112 -26.10 12.33 -21.75
CA PRO A 112 -24.75 12.24 -22.30
C PRO A 112 -23.80 13.13 -21.48
N ARG A 113 -22.75 12.53 -20.94
CA ARG A 113 -21.72 13.24 -20.19
C ARG A 113 -20.41 13.22 -20.95
N ALA A 114 -19.61 14.23 -20.69
CA ALA A 114 -18.23 14.27 -21.14
C ALA A 114 -17.36 14.81 -20.01
N TYR A 115 -16.05 14.71 -20.20
CA TYR A 115 -15.10 15.45 -19.41
C TYR A 115 -14.09 16.16 -20.29
N VAL A 116 -13.56 17.24 -19.76
CA VAL A 116 -12.33 17.86 -20.23
C VAL A 116 -11.31 17.72 -19.12
N GLU A 117 -10.04 17.66 -19.49
CA GLU A 117 -8.96 17.55 -18.52
C GLU A 117 -7.92 18.65 -18.69
N THR A 118 -7.24 18.95 -17.60
CA THR A 118 -6.07 19.80 -17.57
C THR A 118 -5.04 19.17 -16.63
N MET A 119 -3.77 19.47 -16.83
CA MET A 119 -2.70 18.99 -15.96
C MET A 119 -2.32 20.11 -15.00
N ALA A 120 -2.21 19.78 -13.71
CA ALA A 120 -1.76 20.73 -12.71
C ALA A 120 -0.26 21.04 -12.86
N ASP A 121 0.11 22.32 -12.75
CA ASP A 121 1.48 22.84 -12.79
C ASP A 121 1.72 23.73 -11.56
N ASP A 122 2.73 23.44 -10.75
CA ASP A 122 2.89 23.97 -9.37
C ASP A 122 1.59 23.85 -8.53
N GLY A 123 0.88 22.73 -8.70
CA GLY A 123 -0.44 22.46 -8.15
C GLY A 123 -1.56 23.34 -8.73
N ALA A 124 -1.28 24.35 -9.55
CA ALA A 124 -2.29 25.19 -10.14
C ALA A 124 -2.96 24.50 -11.32
N TYR A 125 -4.28 24.62 -11.41
CA TYR A 125 -5.06 24.15 -12.56
C TYR A 125 -6.05 25.23 -13.02
N TYR A 126 -6.43 25.18 -14.30
CA TYR A 126 -7.42 26.08 -14.84
C TYR A 126 -8.25 25.44 -15.97
N PHE A 127 -9.51 25.85 -16.06
CA PHE A 127 -10.42 25.60 -17.17
C PHE A 127 -11.01 26.94 -17.62
N ILE A 128 -11.07 27.14 -18.92
CA ILE A 128 -11.85 28.23 -19.55
C ILE A 128 -13.18 27.61 -19.97
N LEU A 129 -14.29 28.23 -19.63
CA LEU A 129 -15.64 27.69 -19.77
C LEU A 129 -16.57 28.62 -20.54
N ASP A 130 -17.75 28.13 -20.93
CA ASP A 130 -18.78 28.98 -21.53
C ASP A 130 -19.39 29.96 -20.51
N THR A 131 -20.31 30.78 -20.98
CA THR A 131 -21.10 31.77 -20.24
C THR A 131 -22.37 31.20 -19.60
N LYS A 132 -22.65 29.90 -19.76
CA LYS A 132 -23.87 29.26 -19.24
C LYS A 132 -23.67 28.73 -17.83
N PRO A 133 -24.42 29.21 -16.81
CA PRO A 133 -24.36 28.68 -15.47
C PRO A 133 -24.69 27.18 -15.44
N THR A 134 -23.80 26.36 -14.88
CA THR A 134 -23.88 24.90 -14.96
C THR A 134 -23.27 24.25 -13.71
N ILE A 135 -23.79 23.09 -13.31
CA ILE A 135 -23.16 22.24 -12.30
C ILE A 135 -22.29 21.20 -12.99
N TYR A 136 -21.01 21.19 -12.63
CA TYR A 136 -20.03 20.20 -13.04
C TYR A 136 -19.64 19.32 -11.86
N GLU A 137 -18.82 18.32 -12.12
CA GLU A 137 -18.15 17.53 -11.10
C GLU A 137 -16.64 17.56 -11.36
N LEU A 138 -15.91 18.05 -10.38
CA LEU A 138 -14.46 18.12 -10.40
C LEU A 138 -13.90 16.81 -9.86
N ARG A 139 -13.07 16.13 -10.64
CA ARG A 139 -12.48 14.84 -10.28
C ARG A 139 -10.97 14.88 -10.35
N VAL A 140 -10.34 14.18 -9.40
CA VAL A 140 -8.93 13.83 -9.46
C VAL A 140 -8.81 12.34 -9.13
N GLU A 141 -8.31 11.59 -10.11
CA GLU A 141 -8.05 10.16 -9.99
C GLU A 141 -6.57 9.93 -10.27
N ASN A 142 -5.83 9.53 -9.23
CA ASN A 142 -4.41 9.27 -9.31
C ASN A 142 -4.10 8.10 -8.37
N ASP A 143 -3.20 7.20 -8.77
CA ASP A 143 -2.87 6.02 -7.97
C ASP A 143 -2.37 6.37 -6.58
N GLY A 144 -1.76 7.56 -6.43
CA GLY A 144 -1.21 8.03 -5.17
C GLY A 144 -2.17 8.67 -4.17
N TYR A 145 -3.40 8.96 -4.57
CA TYR A 145 -4.34 9.71 -3.72
C TYR A 145 -5.71 9.04 -3.70
N GLU A 146 -6.39 9.13 -2.57
CA GLU A 146 -7.81 8.80 -2.47
C GLU A 146 -8.57 9.55 -3.55
N ARG A 147 -9.54 8.86 -4.15
CA ARG A 147 -10.36 9.43 -5.23
C ARG A 147 -11.05 10.70 -4.73
N PHE A 148 -10.80 11.82 -5.41
CA PHE A 148 -11.44 13.09 -5.13
C PHE A 148 -12.56 13.35 -6.13
N VAL A 149 -13.76 13.64 -5.63
CA VAL A 149 -14.94 13.99 -6.42
C VAL A 149 -15.69 15.11 -5.70
N LEU A 150 -15.92 16.23 -6.39
CA LEU A 150 -16.63 17.39 -5.84
C LEU A 150 -17.62 17.97 -6.86
N PRO A 151 -18.93 17.99 -6.58
CA PRO A 151 -19.88 18.78 -7.35
C PRO A 151 -19.58 20.28 -7.21
N ILE A 152 -19.54 21.00 -8.33
CA ILE A 152 -19.22 22.43 -8.35
C ILE A 152 -20.17 23.19 -9.28
N ALA A 153 -20.78 24.27 -8.76
CA ALA A 153 -21.59 25.18 -9.55
C ALA A 153 -20.71 26.30 -10.11
N ILE A 154 -20.75 26.51 -11.43
CA ILE A 154 -19.97 27.54 -12.12
C ILE A 154 -20.96 28.49 -12.79
N ASN A 155 -21.02 29.72 -12.29
CA ASN A 155 -21.90 30.79 -12.77
C ASN A 155 -21.16 32.14 -12.94
N SER A 156 -19.85 32.15 -12.69
CA SER A 156 -18.89 33.23 -12.88
C SER A 156 -17.47 32.64 -12.85
N ASP A 157 -16.46 33.49 -12.87
CA ASP A 157 -15.11 33.09 -12.45
C ASP A 157 -15.16 32.48 -11.04
N THR A 158 -14.64 31.27 -10.93
CA THR A 158 -14.72 30.42 -9.73
C THR A 158 -13.32 29.93 -9.37
N THR A 159 -12.95 30.03 -8.09
CA THR A 159 -11.71 29.44 -7.56
C THR A 159 -12.06 28.34 -6.57
N GLN A 160 -11.57 27.13 -6.83
CA GLN A 160 -11.82 25.96 -5.99
C GLN A 160 -10.49 25.28 -5.61
N PRO A 161 -10.04 25.32 -4.36
CA PRO A 161 -8.91 24.50 -3.93
C PRO A 161 -9.31 23.02 -3.87
N ILE A 162 -8.37 22.13 -4.19
CA ILE A 162 -8.48 20.68 -4.03
C ILE A 162 -7.46 20.25 -2.98
N THR A 163 -7.89 19.47 -2.01
CA THR A 163 -7.01 18.86 -1.01
C THR A 163 -7.05 17.35 -1.18
N LEU A 164 -5.91 16.76 -1.55
CA LEU A 164 -5.82 15.32 -1.78
C LEU A 164 -5.32 14.61 -0.52
N ILE A 165 -5.95 13.49 -0.21
CA ILE A 165 -5.56 12.58 0.85
C ILE A 165 -4.70 11.50 0.19
N PRO A 166 -3.40 11.36 0.51
CA PRO A 166 -2.60 10.27 -0.04
C PRO A 166 -3.24 8.93 0.31
N LYS A 167 -3.24 7.98 -0.64
CA LYS A 167 -3.57 6.59 -0.29
C LYS A 167 -2.54 6.10 0.74
N PRO A 168 -2.90 5.20 1.65
CA PRO A 168 -1.97 4.65 2.63
C PRO A 168 -0.69 4.06 2.01
N THR A 169 -0.74 3.64 0.74
CA THR A 169 0.36 3.05 -0.03
C THR A 169 1.25 4.06 -0.75
N TYR A 170 0.86 5.34 -0.82
CA TYR A 170 1.61 6.36 -1.55
C TYR A 170 2.20 7.39 -0.60
N ASN A 171 3.49 7.24 -0.32
CA ASN A 171 4.29 8.26 0.31
C ASN A 171 5.47 8.60 -0.61
N PRO A 172 5.37 9.63 -1.46
CA PRO A 172 6.53 10.22 -2.12
C PRO A 172 7.20 11.16 -1.11
N THR A 173 7.54 10.65 0.07
CA THR A 173 8.43 11.39 0.96
C THR A 173 9.87 11.14 0.49
N PRO A 174 10.82 12.06 0.75
CA PRO A 174 12.26 11.76 0.66
C PRO A 174 12.67 10.51 1.45
N GLU A 175 11.80 10.06 2.35
CA GLU A 175 11.94 8.87 3.18
C GLU A 175 11.41 7.59 2.53
N GLY A 176 11.13 7.58 1.21
CA GLY A 176 10.81 6.37 0.44
C GLY A 176 9.42 5.77 0.73
N PRO A 177 9.08 4.62 0.11
CA PRO A 177 7.84 3.92 0.40
C PRO A 177 7.79 3.54 1.89
N ARG A 178 6.59 3.62 2.47
CA ARG A 178 6.34 3.24 3.86
C ARG A 178 5.11 2.36 3.91
N ILE A 179 5.21 1.28 4.68
CA ILE A 179 4.06 0.47 5.04
C ILE A 179 3.48 1.08 6.32
N PRO A 180 2.20 1.48 6.34
CA PRO A 180 1.57 1.97 7.56
C PRO A 180 1.67 0.91 8.65
N SER A 181 2.13 1.25 9.84
CA SER A 181 2.19 0.32 10.98
C SER A 181 2.00 1.10 12.27
N ASN A 182 1.70 0.44 13.38
CA ASN A 182 1.75 1.03 14.73
C ASN A 182 3.00 0.60 15.52
N VAL A 183 3.89 -0.20 14.91
CA VAL A 183 5.19 -0.58 15.47
C VAL A 183 6.24 0.48 15.13
N ARG A 184 7.05 0.88 16.11
CA ARG A 184 8.08 1.92 15.99
C ARG A 184 9.39 1.44 16.60
N SER A 185 10.50 1.94 16.07
CA SER A 185 11.79 1.76 16.73
C SER A 185 11.75 2.41 18.11
N ALA A 186 12.29 1.71 19.10
CA ALA A 186 12.48 2.18 20.46
C ALA A 186 13.93 2.57 20.74
N ARG A 187 14.77 2.64 19.70
CA ARG A 187 16.18 3.01 19.84
C ARG A 187 16.32 4.48 20.25
N PRO A 188 17.12 4.81 21.29
CA PRO A 188 17.37 6.20 21.66
C PRO A 188 18.06 7.03 20.57
N ASP A 189 18.88 6.38 19.73
CA ASP A 189 19.62 7.01 18.63
C ASP A 189 18.85 7.00 17.30
N TYR A 190 17.58 6.60 17.28
CA TYR A 190 16.81 6.43 16.03
C TYR A 190 16.84 7.68 15.15
N ALA A 191 16.63 8.87 15.74
CA ALA A 191 16.60 10.14 15.02
C ALA A 191 17.95 10.52 14.37
N THR A 192 19.07 9.98 14.87
CA THR A 192 20.42 10.26 14.35
C THR A 192 20.90 9.21 13.34
N LEU A 193 20.14 8.13 13.12
CA LEU A 193 20.48 7.12 12.11
C LEU A 193 20.41 7.70 10.70
N SER A 194 21.26 7.17 9.82
CA SER A 194 21.25 7.55 8.41
C SER A 194 19.88 7.29 7.77
N PRO A 195 19.44 8.11 6.79
CA PRO A 195 18.12 7.94 6.17
C PRO A 195 17.86 6.52 5.61
N PRO A 196 18.80 5.85 4.91
CA PRO A 196 18.59 4.47 4.45
C PRO A 196 18.32 3.49 5.60
N THR A 197 19.04 3.63 6.71
CA THR A 197 18.85 2.78 7.91
C THR A 197 17.46 2.98 8.52
N ARG A 198 17.01 4.24 8.66
CA ARG A 198 15.65 4.55 9.16
C ARG A 198 14.58 3.96 8.25
N ARG A 199 14.74 4.07 6.93
CA ARG A 199 13.81 3.47 5.96
C ARG A 199 13.77 1.95 6.06
N LEU A 200 14.93 1.31 6.18
CA LEU A 200 15.03 -0.14 6.36
C LEU A 200 14.25 -0.59 7.61
N ILE A 201 14.46 0.10 8.74
CA ILE A 201 13.72 -0.18 9.99
C ILE A 201 12.22 -0.02 9.76
N HIS A 202 11.79 1.08 9.15
CA HIS A 202 10.37 1.34 8.88
C HIS A 202 9.73 0.27 7.99
N MET A 203 10.43 -0.17 6.94
CA MET A 203 9.95 -1.23 6.06
C MET A 203 9.79 -2.54 6.84
N ALA A 204 10.83 -2.96 7.56
CA ALA A 204 10.82 -4.19 8.33
C ALA A 204 9.73 -4.21 9.42
N LEU A 205 9.60 -3.13 10.20
CA LEU A 205 8.55 -3.02 11.22
C LEU A 205 7.15 -2.85 10.63
N GLY A 206 7.07 -2.27 9.44
CA GLY A 206 5.86 -2.14 8.63
C GLY A 206 5.32 -3.48 8.16
N MET A 207 6.19 -4.49 8.02
CA MET A 207 5.82 -5.82 7.58
C MET A 207 5.35 -6.73 8.71
N LEU A 208 5.45 -6.35 9.99
CA LEU A 208 5.04 -7.22 11.10
C LEU A 208 3.53 -7.53 11.07
N GLY A 209 3.15 -8.79 11.30
CA GLY A 209 1.78 -9.25 11.44
C GLY A 209 1.37 -10.30 10.41
N ASP A 210 0.10 -10.26 10.01
CA ASP A 210 -0.50 -11.21 9.07
C ASP A 210 -0.01 -11.00 7.64
N ASP A 211 0.47 -12.06 7.01
CA ASP A 211 1.10 -12.04 5.70
C ASP A 211 0.15 -11.53 4.62
N ALA A 212 -1.07 -12.05 4.52
CA ALA A 212 -2.02 -11.63 3.49
C ALA A 212 -2.39 -10.15 3.62
N GLN A 213 -2.57 -9.65 4.84
CA GLN A 213 -2.82 -8.25 5.10
C GLN A 213 -1.61 -7.37 4.73
N VAL A 214 -0.40 -7.79 5.12
CA VAL A 214 0.84 -7.07 4.80
C VAL A 214 1.07 -7.04 3.29
N PHE A 215 0.81 -8.15 2.59
CA PHE A 215 0.87 -8.23 1.14
C PHE A 215 -0.03 -7.17 0.50
N ASP A 216 -1.29 -7.07 0.93
CA ASP A 216 -2.26 -6.16 0.31
C ASP A 216 -1.95 -4.68 0.48
N ILE A 217 -1.22 -4.32 1.54
CA ILE A 217 -0.79 -2.93 1.79
C ILE A 217 0.58 -2.60 1.17
N LEU A 218 1.29 -3.58 0.61
CA LEU A 218 2.54 -3.33 -0.09
C LEU A 218 2.29 -2.61 -1.43
N PRO A 219 3.15 -1.63 -1.78
CA PRO A 219 3.21 -1.11 -3.13
C PRO A 219 3.36 -2.23 -4.18
N PRO A 220 2.73 -2.12 -5.37
CA PRO A 220 2.76 -3.17 -6.39
C PRO A 220 4.18 -3.64 -6.75
N GLU A 221 5.15 -2.74 -6.80
CA GLU A 221 6.54 -3.05 -7.09
C GLU A 221 7.24 -3.87 -6.00
N LEU A 222 6.81 -3.74 -4.75
CA LEU A 222 7.31 -4.54 -3.62
C LEU A 222 6.56 -5.86 -3.50
N ARG A 223 5.26 -5.91 -3.83
CA ARG A 223 4.50 -7.17 -3.93
C ARG A 223 5.13 -8.17 -4.89
N ARG A 224 5.68 -7.69 -6.02
CA ARG A 224 6.40 -8.52 -6.99
C ARG A 224 7.65 -9.21 -6.43
N LEU A 225 8.13 -8.81 -5.25
CA LEU A 225 9.25 -9.46 -4.58
C LEU A 225 8.80 -10.59 -3.65
N CYS A 226 7.50 -10.68 -3.34
CA CYS A 226 6.95 -11.67 -2.41
C CYS A 226 6.79 -13.02 -3.13
N TYR A 227 7.12 -14.11 -2.44
CA TYR A 227 6.91 -15.46 -2.95
C TYR A 227 5.44 -15.74 -3.30
N GLY A 228 4.52 -15.23 -2.46
CA GLY A 228 3.09 -15.40 -2.61
C GLY A 228 2.49 -14.75 -3.86
N GLU A 229 3.20 -13.84 -4.52
CA GLU A 229 2.74 -13.19 -5.75
C GLU A 229 2.48 -14.19 -6.89
N ARG A 230 3.24 -15.29 -6.92
CA ARG A 230 3.14 -16.35 -7.93
C ARG A 230 1.82 -17.10 -7.92
N PHE A 231 1.04 -16.94 -6.85
CA PHE A 231 -0.16 -17.71 -6.58
C PHE A 231 -1.41 -16.82 -6.53
N LEU A 232 -1.32 -15.56 -6.97
CA LEU A 232 -2.47 -14.63 -6.94
C LEU A 232 -3.67 -15.10 -7.79
N ASP A 233 -3.43 -15.91 -8.82
CA ASP A 233 -4.50 -16.47 -9.66
C ASP A 233 -5.25 -17.63 -8.98
N ASP A 234 -4.75 -18.16 -7.86
CA ASP A 234 -5.38 -19.23 -7.09
C ASP A 234 -5.49 -18.83 -5.61
N PRO A 235 -6.60 -18.19 -5.19
CA PRO A 235 -6.80 -17.77 -3.80
C PRO A 235 -6.93 -18.94 -2.81
N ASN A 236 -7.06 -20.18 -3.28
CA ASN A 236 -7.07 -21.37 -2.42
C ASN A 236 -5.69 -22.02 -2.32
N HIS A 237 -4.69 -21.52 -3.05
CA HIS A 237 -3.33 -22.01 -2.96
C HIS A 237 -2.75 -21.66 -1.59
N PHE A 238 -2.08 -22.62 -0.97
CA PHE A 238 -1.57 -22.47 0.39
C PHE A 238 -0.55 -21.34 0.55
N HIS A 239 0.23 -21.05 -0.49
CA HIS A 239 1.17 -19.91 -0.53
C HIS A 239 0.56 -18.60 -1.08
N HIS A 240 -0.77 -18.49 -1.19
CA HIS A 240 -1.41 -17.27 -1.70
C HIS A 240 -1.12 -16.08 -0.76
N LYS A 241 -0.38 -15.09 -1.27
CA LYS A 241 0.09 -13.89 -0.52
C LYS A 241 1.06 -14.18 0.64
N ASP A 242 1.70 -15.34 0.64
CA ASP A 242 2.70 -15.77 1.64
C ASP A 242 4.04 -15.02 1.48
N PHE A 243 4.78 -14.86 2.60
CA PHE A 243 6.13 -14.31 2.65
C PHE A 243 7.14 -15.35 3.09
N VAL A 244 8.24 -15.47 2.33
CA VAL A 244 9.41 -16.21 2.81
C VAL A 244 10.40 -15.31 3.53
N CYS A 245 11.27 -15.89 4.35
CA CYS A 245 12.32 -15.18 5.09
C CYS A 245 13.14 -14.21 4.23
N ALA A 246 13.40 -14.57 2.97
CA ALA A 246 14.15 -13.74 2.06
C ALA A 246 13.36 -12.54 1.50
N ASP A 247 12.03 -12.62 1.43
CA ASP A 247 11.17 -11.55 0.95
C ASP A 247 11.25 -10.36 1.88
N LEU A 248 11.20 -10.61 3.19
CA LEU A 248 11.41 -9.60 4.23
C LEU A 248 12.68 -8.79 3.96
N ILE A 249 13.80 -9.46 3.69
CA ILE A 249 15.06 -8.76 3.48
C ILE A 249 15.05 -7.99 2.17
N SER A 250 14.62 -8.63 1.07
CA SER A 250 14.59 -8.00 -0.25
C SER A 250 13.65 -6.79 -0.28
N ILE A 251 12.49 -6.86 0.36
CA ILE A 251 11.54 -5.76 0.46
C ILE A 251 12.09 -4.64 1.34
N ALA A 252 12.68 -4.96 2.50
CA ALA A 252 13.26 -3.95 3.39
C ALA A 252 14.43 -3.21 2.73
N LEU A 253 15.32 -3.92 2.05
CA LEU A 253 16.43 -3.32 1.30
C LEU A 253 15.93 -2.48 0.11
N LYS A 254 15.00 -3.01 -0.70
CA LYS A 254 14.44 -2.27 -1.84
C LYS A 254 13.72 -1.00 -1.39
N GLY A 255 12.88 -1.08 -0.36
CA GLY A 255 12.16 0.07 0.20
C GLY A 255 13.10 1.09 0.85
N ALA A 256 14.23 0.63 1.39
CA ALA A 256 15.31 1.51 1.86
C ALA A 256 16.12 2.18 0.75
N GLN A 257 15.89 1.79 -0.52
CA GLN A 257 16.65 2.19 -1.70
C GLN A 257 18.12 1.76 -1.64
N LEU A 258 18.38 0.62 -1.01
CA LEU A 258 19.70 0.01 -0.96
C LEU A 258 19.92 -0.87 -2.18
N THR A 259 21.17 -1.04 -2.57
CA THR A 259 21.52 -1.82 -3.76
C THR A 259 21.20 -3.32 -3.57
N MET A 260 20.47 -3.90 -4.52
CA MET A 260 20.10 -5.33 -4.55
C MET A 260 20.43 -5.99 -5.89
N GLU A 261 21.57 -5.67 -6.48
CA GLU A 261 22.03 -6.31 -7.73
C GLU A 261 22.64 -7.68 -7.42
N TRP A 262 21.79 -8.65 -7.11
CA TRP A 262 22.21 -10.03 -6.87
C TRP A 262 22.09 -10.84 -8.16
N PRO A 263 23.18 -11.41 -8.71
CA PRO A 263 23.20 -12.09 -10.01
C PRO A 263 22.45 -13.45 -10.07
N SER A 264 21.43 -13.68 -9.24
CA SER A 264 20.68 -14.93 -9.22
C SER A 264 19.66 -15.00 -10.36
N GLU A 265 19.73 -16.03 -11.21
CA GLU A 265 18.68 -16.39 -12.18
C GLU A 265 17.46 -17.04 -11.51
N ALA A 266 17.61 -17.54 -10.28
CA ALA A 266 16.58 -18.25 -9.53
C ALA A 266 16.11 -17.41 -8.35
N ASN A 267 15.12 -16.54 -8.58
CA ASN A 267 14.43 -15.72 -7.57
C ASN A 267 15.36 -14.74 -6.79
N PRO A 268 14.97 -13.48 -6.56
CA PRO A 268 15.83 -12.46 -5.92
C PRO A 268 15.96 -12.65 -4.38
N HIS A 269 15.96 -13.87 -3.87
CA HIS A 269 15.88 -14.17 -2.44
C HIS A 269 17.27 -14.24 -1.79
N MET A 270 17.53 -13.38 -0.80
CA MET A 270 18.83 -13.21 -0.13
C MET A 270 19.44 -14.49 0.43
N ALA A 271 18.61 -15.39 0.97
CA ALA A 271 19.07 -16.64 1.57
C ALA A 271 19.90 -17.47 0.56
N ASP A 272 19.52 -17.44 -0.71
CA ASP A 272 20.25 -18.15 -1.76
C ASP A 272 21.53 -17.44 -2.20
N TYR A 273 21.63 -16.14 -1.91
CA TYR A 273 22.75 -15.31 -2.32
C TYR A 273 23.95 -15.35 -1.36
N TYR A 274 23.72 -15.60 -0.07
CA TYR A 274 24.82 -15.68 0.89
C TYR A 274 25.57 -17.02 0.79
N HIS A 275 26.79 -16.96 0.25
CA HIS A 275 27.78 -18.03 0.30
C HIS A 275 29.04 -17.53 1.00
N PRO A 276 29.34 -17.95 2.24
CA PRO A 276 30.43 -17.40 3.04
C PRO A 276 31.81 -17.58 2.38
N ASP A 277 32.00 -18.64 1.58
CA ASP A 277 33.30 -18.96 0.98
C ASP A 277 33.56 -18.27 -0.38
N ARG A 278 32.54 -17.70 -1.03
CA ARG A 278 32.68 -17.16 -2.39
C ARG A 278 33.06 -15.68 -2.41
N GLY A 279 33.06 -15.04 -1.25
CA GLY A 279 33.09 -13.59 -1.14
C GLY A 279 31.81 -12.97 -1.71
N ASN A 280 31.42 -11.83 -1.15
CA ASN A 280 30.27 -11.09 -1.64
C ASN A 280 30.67 -9.61 -1.71
N ASN A 281 30.52 -9.00 -2.89
CA ASN A 281 30.89 -7.61 -3.09
C ASN A 281 30.00 -6.66 -2.28
N TYR A 282 28.82 -7.11 -1.86
CA TYR A 282 27.83 -6.30 -1.15
C TYR A 282 27.76 -6.63 0.34
N LEU A 283 28.11 -7.84 0.77
CA LEU A 283 28.02 -8.25 2.18
C LEU A 283 29.40 -8.34 2.84
N ILE A 284 29.44 -8.03 4.14
CA ILE A 284 30.57 -8.29 5.04
C ILE A 284 30.09 -9.15 6.21
N GLU A 285 30.87 -10.15 6.60
CA GLU A 285 30.64 -10.87 7.86
C GLU A 285 31.22 -10.05 9.02
N ILE A 286 30.42 -9.92 10.08
CA ILE A 286 30.78 -9.21 11.30
C ILE A 286 31.11 -10.28 12.36
N HIS A 287 32.36 -10.30 12.79
CA HIS A 287 32.83 -11.30 13.77
C HIS A 287 32.73 -10.83 15.23
N ASN A 288 32.59 -9.51 15.46
CA ASN A 288 32.42 -8.99 16.80
C ASN A 288 30.96 -9.23 17.26
N PRO A 289 30.71 -10.09 18.27
CA PRO A 289 29.36 -10.44 18.71
C PRO A 289 28.58 -9.26 19.34
N HIS A 290 29.23 -8.12 19.54
CA HIS A 290 28.64 -6.91 20.13
C HIS A 290 28.44 -5.76 19.12
N ASP A 291 28.89 -5.89 17.86
CA ASP A 291 28.71 -4.84 16.84
C ASP A 291 27.40 -5.03 16.04
N TRP A 292 26.26 -5.04 16.74
CA TRP A 292 24.94 -5.13 16.10
C TRP A 292 24.40 -3.75 15.71
N ARG A 293 24.05 -3.59 14.44
CA ARG A 293 23.48 -2.36 13.88
C ARG A 293 22.21 -2.67 13.08
N PRO A 294 21.19 -1.82 13.11
CA PRO A 294 19.99 -2.03 12.29
C PRO A 294 20.36 -2.22 10.81
N GLY A 295 19.77 -3.23 10.18
CA GLY A 295 20.12 -3.67 8.83
C GLY A 295 21.10 -4.84 8.78
N ASP A 296 21.64 -5.26 9.92
CA ASP A 296 22.37 -6.52 10.02
C ASP A 296 21.43 -7.70 9.78
N ILE A 297 21.93 -8.70 9.08
CA ILE A 297 21.19 -9.90 8.74
C ILE A 297 21.80 -11.09 9.50
N LEU A 298 20.94 -11.88 10.12
CA LEU A 298 21.30 -13.19 10.62
C LEU A 298 21.05 -14.19 9.51
N VAL A 299 22.08 -14.94 9.12
CA VAL A 299 22.00 -15.95 8.05
C VAL A 299 22.21 -17.32 8.64
N TYR A 300 21.31 -18.26 8.37
CA TYR A 300 21.32 -19.59 8.96
C TYR A 300 21.50 -20.66 7.90
N GLY A 301 22.15 -21.77 8.25
CA GLY A 301 22.26 -22.91 7.34
C GLY A 301 22.59 -24.24 8.02
N HIS A 302 22.48 -25.31 7.23
CA HIS A 302 22.65 -26.69 7.68
C HIS A 302 23.99 -27.28 7.24
N GLY A 303 24.58 -28.12 8.08
CA GLY A 303 25.80 -28.83 7.72
C GLY A 303 27.05 -27.95 7.87
N ALA A 304 27.96 -28.04 6.91
CA ALA A 304 29.22 -27.30 6.95
C ALA A 304 28.96 -25.79 6.90
N PRO A 305 29.77 -24.94 7.57
CA PRO A 305 29.53 -23.49 7.60
C PRO A 305 29.61 -22.78 6.23
N ASN A 306 29.99 -23.49 5.18
CA ASN A 306 30.03 -23.05 3.79
C ASN A 306 28.91 -23.57 2.90
N SER A 307 27.96 -24.30 3.48
CA SER A 307 26.74 -24.73 2.81
C SER A 307 25.88 -23.53 2.38
N ARG A 308 24.90 -23.80 1.51
CA ARG A 308 23.82 -22.85 1.21
C ARG A 308 23.10 -22.46 2.51
N ALA A 309 22.74 -21.18 2.64
CA ALA A 309 21.89 -20.73 3.73
C ALA A 309 20.44 -21.15 3.47
N GLY A 310 19.72 -21.51 4.52
CA GLY A 310 18.33 -21.94 4.46
C GLY A 310 17.34 -20.93 5.03
N HIS A 311 17.81 -19.92 5.76
CA HIS A 311 16.95 -18.92 6.40
C HIS A 311 17.72 -17.62 6.67
N VAL A 312 16.98 -16.52 6.79
CA VAL A 312 17.53 -15.20 7.11
C VAL A 312 16.56 -14.40 8.00
N ASN A 313 17.12 -13.62 8.94
CA ASN A 313 16.36 -12.66 9.75
C ASN A 313 16.99 -11.27 9.67
N LEU A 314 16.21 -10.23 9.95
CA LEU A 314 16.68 -8.85 9.94
C LEU A 314 16.76 -8.27 11.35
N TYR A 315 17.95 -7.88 11.79
CA TYR A 315 18.10 -7.12 13.02
C TYR A 315 17.77 -5.64 12.78
N VAL A 316 16.86 -5.09 13.58
CA VAL A 316 16.38 -3.70 13.49
C VAL A 316 16.63 -2.90 14.78
N GLY A 317 17.15 -3.57 15.82
CA GLY A 317 17.24 -3.04 17.20
C GLY A 317 15.88 -2.99 17.89
N LEU A 318 15.85 -2.55 19.15
CA LEU A 318 14.62 -2.56 19.96
C LEU A 318 13.45 -1.83 19.29
N PHE A 319 12.25 -2.40 19.39
CA PHE A 319 11.00 -1.80 18.90
C PHE A 319 9.80 -2.09 19.82
N THR A 320 8.73 -1.31 19.65
CA THR A 320 7.48 -1.44 20.40
C THR A 320 6.28 -1.02 19.57
N GLY A 321 5.08 -1.48 19.90
CA GLY A 321 3.83 -1.07 19.28
C GLY A 321 2.89 -2.25 19.04
N THR A 322 1.97 -2.10 18.10
CA THR A 322 1.01 -3.14 17.72
C THR A 322 1.14 -3.43 16.24
N ASP A 323 1.30 -4.70 15.87
CA ASP A 323 1.44 -5.09 14.46
C ASP A 323 0.09 -5.31 13.76
N HIS A 324 0.13 -5.71 12.49
CA HIS A 324 -1.06 -5.92 11.67
C HIS A 324 -1.97 -7.05 12.17
N SER A 325 -1.41 -8.04 12.89
CA SER A 325 -2.19 -9.11 13.53
C SER A 325 -2.83 -8.70 14.86
N GLY A 326 -2.52 -7.50 15.35
CA GLY A 326 -2.95 -7.02 16.67
C GLY A 326 -2.02 -7.45 17.82
N LYS A 327 -0.89 -8.11 17.54
CA LYS A 327 0.09 -8.49 18.58
C LYS A 327 0.82 -7.24 19.08
N ILE A 328 0.93 -7.14 20.40
CA ILE A 328 1.57 -6.02 21.09
C ILE A 328 3.01 -6.39 21.44
N TYR A 329 3.96 -5.56 21.02
CA TYR A 329 5.37 -5.61 21.39
C TYR A 329 5.66 -4.54 22.44
N ARG A 330 6.02 -4.95 23.65
CA ARG A 330 6.42 -4.07 24.75
C ARG A 330 7.93 -3.94 24.79
N LEU A 331 8.44 -2.84 25.31
CA LEU A 331 9.89 -2.64 25.51
C LEU A 331 10.54 -3.78 26.31
N ASN A 332 9.84 -4.28 27.34
CA ASN A 332 10.35 -5.37 28.18
C ASN A 332 10.39 -6.74 27.48
N ASP A 333 9.80 -6.86 26.29
CA ASP A 333 9.86 -8.09 25.51
C ASP A 333 11.23 -8.25 24.84
N ASN A 334 12.06 -7.20 24.81
CA ASN A 334 13.42 -7.17 24.23
C ASN A 334 13.46 -7.72 22.79
N VAL A 335 12.44 -7.41 22.00
CA VAL A 335 12.39 -7.79 20.58
C VAL A 335 13.24 -6.83 19.75
N GLU A 336 14.11 -7.39 18.91
CA GLU A 336 15.15 -6.65 18.17
C GLU A 336 15.28 -7.11 16.73
N VAL A 337 14.69 -8.26 16.41
CA VAL A 337 14.80 -8.97 15.15
C VAL A 337 13.41 -9.12 14.55
N VAL A 338 13.28 -8.87 13.24
CA VAL A 338 12.11 -9.22 12.45
C VAL A 338 12.42 -10.50 11.68
N GLU A 339 11.50 -11.46 11.80
CA GLU A 339 11.59 -12.79 11.19
C GLU A 339 10.35 -13.03 10.33
N ALA A 340 10.55 -13.53 9.13
CA ALA A 340 9.50 -14.06 8.27
C ALA A 340 9.82 -15.53 8.00
N SER A 341 8.82 -16.38 7.92
CA SER A 341 8.99 -17.81 7.65
C SER A 341 7.93 -18.24 6.66
N ILE A 342 8.33 -19.04 5.67
CA ILE A 342 7.37 -19.65 4.75
C ILE A 342 6.35 -20.45 5.54
N ASP A 343 5.09 -20.33 5.15
CA ASP A 343 4.05 -21.19 5.67
C ASP A 343 4.33 -22.61 5.18
N PHE A 344 4.20 -23.60 6.05
CA PHE A 344 4.23 -25.00 5.64
C PHE A 344 3.36 -25.86 6.54
N MET A 345 2.78 -26.89 5.93
CA MET A 345 1.99 -27.88 6.65
C MET A 345 2.90 -28.95 7.25
N SER A 346 2.82 -29.12 8.57
CA SER A 346 3.47 -30.22 9.29
C SER A 346 2.44 -30.95 10.17
N ASN A 347 2.25 -32.25 9.94
CA ASN A 347 1.26 -33.06 10.65
C ASN A 347 -0.16 -32.44 10.63
N SER A 348 -0.59 -31.93 9.46
CA SER A 348 -1.88 -31.24 9.27
C SER A 348 -2.06 -29.97 10.11
N ARG A 349 -0.98 -29.45 10.70
CA ARG A 349 -0.93 -28.15 11.35
C ARG A 349 -0.10 -27.21 10.49
N GLU A 350 -0.64 -26.04 10.24
CA GLU A 350 0.09 -24.93 9.63
C GLU A 350 1.17 -24.42 10.59
N ILE A 351 2.40 -24.30 10.09
CA ILE A 351 3.57 -23.82 10.82
C ILE A 351 4.24 -22.73 9.98
N GLY A 352 4.52 -21.59 10.60
CA GLY A 352 4.78 -20.35 9.87
C GLY A 352 3.44 -19.78 9.43
N THR A 353 3.14 -18.53 9.78
CA THR A 353 1.92 -17.81 9.32
C THR A 353 2.06 -16.29 9.40
N SER A 354 3.24 -15.75 9.72
CA SER A 354 3.36 -14.32 10.06
C SER A 354 4.80 -13.84 10.07
N ILE A 355 4.94 -12.55 9.76
CA ILE A 355 6.15 -11.79 10.03
C ILE A 355 6.12 -11.34 11.49
N ILE A 356 7.07 -11.82 12.31
CA ILE A 356 7.05 -11.66 13.76
C ILE A 356 8.29 -10.96 14.30
N GLY A 357 8.11 -10.30 15.44
CA GLY A 357 9.22 -9.80 16.25
C GLY A 357 9.78 -10.85 17.21
N GLU A 358 11.11 -10.92 17.29
CA GLU A 358 11.87 -11.89 18.10
C GLU A 358 13.09 -11.25 18.77
N THR A 359 13.57 -11.89 19.84
CA THR A 359 14.79 -11.45 20.55
C THR A 359 16.04 -11.91 19.79
N LEU A 360 17.09 -11.08 19.75
CA LEU A 360 18.36 -11.46 19.16
C LEU A 360 18.96 -12.73 19.81
N GLN A 361 18.85 -12.82 21.14
CA GLN A 361 19.35 -13.97 21.90
C GLN A 361 18.71 -15.29 21.44
N ARG A 362 17.38 -15.31 21.26
CA ARG A 362 16.66 -16.51 20.80
C ARG A 362 17.10 -16.92 19.40
N CYS A 363 17.26 -15.96 18.50
CA CYS A 363 17.76 -16.20 17.15
C CYS A 363 19.15 -16.85 17.17
N LEU A 364 20.07 -16.34 18.00
CA LEU A 364 21.45 -16.87 18.10
C LEU A 364 21.53 -18.25 18.78
N GLN A 365 20.76 -18.47 19.86
CA GLN A 365 20.84 -19.70 20.65
C GLN A 365 20.03 -20.85 20.04
N GLY A 366 18.80 -20.56 19.61
CA GLY A 366 17.93 -21.57 19.01
C GLY A 366 18.31 -21.91 17.57
N LYS A 367 18.99 -20.97 16.88
CA LYS A 367 19.37 -21.06 15.45
C LYS A 367 18.25 -21.55 14.54
N ARG A 368 16.98 -21.50 14.96
CA ARG A 368 15.82 -22.12 14.30
C ARG A 368 16.04 -23.58 13.86
N GLY A 369 16.85 -24.34 14.59
CA GLY A 369 17.20 -25.73 14.23
C GLY A 369 18.29 -25.86 13.16
N TYR A 370 18.87 -24.76 12.69
CA TYR A 370 20.03 -24.74 11.81
C TYR A 370 21.34 -25.03 12.57
N SER A 371 22.34 -25.57 11.86
CA SER A 371 23.62 -25.96 12.45
C SER A 371 24.47 -24.74 12.80
N TRP A 372 24.38 -23.68 12.00
CA TRP A 372 25.15 -22.46 12.14
C TRP A 372 24.30 -21.21 11.90
N VAL A 373 24.76 -20.09 12.46
CA VAL A 373 24.25 -18.73 12.23
C VAL A 373 25.43 -17.80 11.99
N ARG A 374 25.30 -16.90 11.03
CA ARG A 374 26.28 -15.89 10.62
C ARG A 374 25.67 -14.51 10.76
N HIS A 375 26.50 -13.54 11.17
CA HIS A 375 26.12 -12.14 11.31
C HIS A 375 26.74 -11.38 10.15
N VAL A 376 25.90 -10.83 9.27
CA VAL A 376 26.35 -10.15 8.06
C VAL A 376 25.73 -8.77 7.95
N ARG A 377 26.41 -7.87 7.24
CA ARG A 377 25.96 -6.49 7.01
C ARG A 377 26.15 -6.13 5.55
N LEU A 378 25.24 -5.34 4.99
CA LEU A 378 25.43 -4.71 3.70
C LEU A 378 26.54 -3.65 3.81
N ARG A 379 27.56 -3.69 2.95
CA ARG A 379 28.69 -2.74 2.95
C ARG A 379 28.24 -1.29 2.88
N GLU A 380 27.19 -1.02 2.12
CA GLU A 380 26.56 0.30 1.99
C GLU A 380 26.09 0.86 3.36
N LEU A 381 25.61 -0.01 4.25
CA LEU A 381 25.21 0.35 5.62
C LEU A 381 26.40 0.40 6.60
N ALA A 382 27.56 -0.17 6.26
CA ALA A 382 28.74 -0.10 7.11
C ALA A 382 29.47 1.25 6.99
N THR A 383 29.29 1.93 5.86
CA THR A 383 29.89 3.24 5.55
C THR A 383 29.00 4.44 5.88
N ALA A 384 27.70 4.19 6.12
CA ALA A 384 26.71 5.18 6.49
C ALA A 384 26.63 5.34 8.01
#